data_AF-A0A836WWN2-F1
#
_entry.id   AF-A0A836WWN2-F1
#
_cell.length_a   1.000
_cell.length_b   1.000
_cell.length_c   1.000
_cell.angle_alpha   90.00
_cell.angle_beta   90.00
_cell.angle_gamma   90.00
#
_symmetry.space_group_name_H-M   'P 1'
#
loop_
_entity.id
_entity.type
_entity.pdbx_description
1 polymer ?
#
loop_
_entity_poly.entity_id
_entity_poly.type
_entity_poly.pdbx_seq_one_letter_code
_entity_poly.pdbx_strand_id
1 'polypeptide(L)'
;MEKTPYAYEFLWHQIEIGFNGIKKKKYKELLKRFVFDEDIRRKIEKRNDYRSRDYEGGLLETTASLVSLSLCTYDNYPEIDIDLILTAIIMYAICKTFTKKECYEFVKDYSELVPFLFKKQRKKPSLELTVFDALIKFDAKIFLALNKKRKKKQIN
;
A
#
# COMPACT_ATOMS: atom_id res chain seq x y z
N MET A 1 -1.48 -17.62 11.11
CA MET A 1 -2.53 -16.63 11.44
C MET A 1 -3.54 -16.76 10.32
N GLU A 2 -4.81 -16.95 10.64
CA GLU A 2 -5.87 -17.03 9.62
C GLU A 2 -6.36 -15.63 9.21
N LYS A 3 -6.23 -14.66 10.13
CA LYS A 3 -6.56 -13.24 9.94
C LYS A 3 -5.53 -12.30 10.59
N THR A 4 -5.54 -11.03 10.21
CA THR A 4 -4.73 -9.98 10.83
C THR A 4 -5.05 -9.86 12.33
N PRO A 5 -4.04 -9.63 13.19
CA PRO A 5 -4.26 -9.44 14.62
C PRO A 5 -4.75 -8.03 14.97
N TYR A 6 -4.81 -7.10 14.01
CA TYR A 6 -5.19 -5.71 14.23
C TYR A 6 -6.67 -5.47 13.90
N ALA A 7 -7.29 -4.51 14.58
CA ALA A 7 -8.63 -4.04 14.22
C ALA A 7 -8.60 -3.36 12.84
N TYR A 8 -9.59 -3.64 11.98
CA TYR A 8 -9.66 -3.04 10.64
C TYR A 8 -9.77 -1.51 10.69
N GLU A 9 -10.56 -0.97 11.63
CA GLU A 9 -10.68 0.48 11.84
C GLU A 9 -9.32 1.13 12.12
N PHE A 10 -8.48 0.49 12.94
CA PHE A 10 -7.14 0.97 13.20
C PHE A 10 -6.28 1.01 11.93
N LEU A 11 -6.34 -0.03 11.09
CA LEU A 11 -5.58 -0.08 9.84
C LEU A 11 -6.10 0.94 8.81
N TRP A 12 -7.41 1.11 8.70
CA TRP A 12 -8.02 2.14 7.84
C TRP A 12 -7.64 3.54 8.30
N HIS A 13 -7.63 3.78 9.61
CA HIS A 13 -7.21 5.07 10.14
C HIS A 13 -5.77 5.44 9.71
N GLN A 14 -4.84 4.47 9.69
CA GLN A 14 -3.48 4.71 9.18
C GLN A 14 -3.48 5.09 7.68
N ILE A 15 -4.31 4.43 6.88
CA ILE A 15 -4.45 4.74 5.45
C ILE A 15 -5.08 6.13 5.26
N GLU A 16 -6.06 6.48 6.08
CA GLU A 16 -6.71 7.79 6.07
C GLU A 16 -5.76 8.93 6.46
N ILE A 17 -4.84 8.70 7.40
CA ILE A 17 -3.75 9.65 7.70
C ILE A 17 -2.93 9.92 6.43
N GLY A 18 -2.52 8.86 5.72
CA GLY A 18 -1.81 9.00 4.44
C GLY A 18 -2.62 9.76 3.40
N PHE A 19 -3.90 9.40 3.23
CA PHE A 19 -4.81 10.10 2.32
C PHE A 19 -4.94 11.60 2.66
N ASN A 20 -5.11 11.93 3.93
CA ASN A 20 -5.25 13.31 4.41
C ASN A 20 -3.97 14.12 4.20
N GLY A 21 -2.80 13.48 4.31
CA GLY A 21 -1.50 14.07 4.06
C GLY A 21 -1.22 14.45 2.60
N ILE A 22 -1.94 13.88 1.63
CA ILE A 22 -1.76 14.17 0.20
C ILE A 22 -2.16 15.62 -0.11
N LYS A 23 -1.26 16.42 -0.68
CA LYS A 23 -1.52 17.85 -0.98
C LYS A 23 -2.03 18.06 -2.42
N LYS A 24 -1.58 17.26 -3.38
CA LYS A 24 -1.97 17.31 -4.79
C LYS A 24 -3.42 16.90 -4.97
N LYS A 25 -4.26 17.89 -5.30
CA LYS A 25 -5.71 17.73 -5.50
C LYS A 25 -6.07 16.56 -6.43
N LYS A 26 -5.37 16.41 -7.57
CA LYS A 26 -5.60 15.33 -8.53
C LYS A 26 -5.57 13.93 -7.90
N TYR A 27 -4.64 13.68 -6.97
CA TYR A 27 -4.52 12.38 -6.33
C TYR A 27 -5.54 12.18 -5.22
N LYS A 28 -5.84 13.23 -4.46
CA LYS A 28 -6.95 13.21 -3.49
C LYS A 28 -8.27 12.87 -4.18
N GLU A 29 -8.56 13.48 -5.32
CA GLU A 29 -9.77 13.23 -6.11
C GLU A 29 -9.83 11.80 -6.66
N LEU A 30 -8.70 11.25 -7.11
CA LEU A 30 -8.61 9.85 -7.50
C LEU A 30 -8.94 8.91 -6.33
N LEU A 31 -8.23 9.07 -5.21
CA LEU A 31 -8.34 8.17 -4.06
C LEU A 31 -9.70 8.26 -3.36
N LYS A 32 -10.31 9.45 -3.31
CA LYS A 32 -11.60 9.66 -2.66
C LYS A 32 -12.72 8.79 -3.25
N ARG A 33 -12.59 8.39 -4.52
CA ARG A 33 -13.52 7.47 -5.21
C ARG A 33 -13.52 6.06 -4.63
N PHE A 34 -12.49 5.70 -3.86
CA PHE A 34 -12.25 4.32 -3.43
C PHE A 34 -12.02 4.19 -1.92
N VAL A 35 -11.28 5.12 -1.31
CA VAL A 35 -10.85 5.02 0.10
C VAL A 35 -12.02 5.02 1.08
N PHE A 36 -13.13 5.66 0.74
CA PHE A 36 -14.33 5.74 1.59
C PHE A 36 -15.50 4.89 1.06
N ASP A 37 -15.25 4.06 0.04
CA ASP A 37 -16.24 3.14 -0.49
C ASP A 37 -16.23 1.85 0.34
N GLU A 38 -17.34 1.60 1.05
CA GLU A 38 -17.49 0.46 1.97
C GLU A 38 -17.32 -0.90 1.28
N ASP A 39 -17.76 -1.04 0.03
CA ASP A 39 -17.62 -2.30 -0.71
C ASP A 39 -16.16 -2.56 -1.07
N ILE A 40 -15.41 -1.52 -1.44
CA ILE A 40 -13.97 -1.61 -1.70
C ILE A 40 -13.20 -1.90 -0.41
N ARG A 41 -13.56 -1.23 0.70
CA ARG A 41 -12.95 -1.50 2.01
C ARG A 41 -13.08 -2.96 2.40
N ARG A 42 -14.30 -3.50 2.35
CA ARG A 42 -14.57 -4.93 2.62
C ARG A 42 -13.82 -5.87 1.68
N LYS A 43 -13.66 -5.52 0.41
CA LYS A 43 -12.84 -6.30 -0.54
C LYS A 43 -11.37 -6.31 -0.12
N ILE A 44 -10.83 -5.20 0.37
CA ILE A 44 -9.43 -5.11 0.82
C ILE A 44 -9.22 -5.86 2.14
N GLU A 45 -10.15 -5.74 3.09
CA GLU A 45 -10.14 -6.45 4.37
C GLU A 45 -10.09 -7.96 4.20
N LYS A 46 -10.77 -8.51 3.19
CA LYS A 46 -10.77 -9.95 2.89
C LYS A 46 -9.55 -10.43 2.10
N ARG A 47 -8.62 -9.54 1.72
CA ARG A 47 -7.50 -9.90 0.85
C ARG A 47 -6.23 -10.21 1.63
N ASN A 48 -5.60 -11.29 1.22
CA ASN A 48 -4.25 -11.66 1.63
C ASN A 48 -3.21 -10.86 0.86
N ASP A 49 -2.04 -10.67 1.46
CA ASP A 49 -0.82 -10.28 0.74
C ASP A 49 0.15 -11.45 0.65
N TYR A 50 0.00 -12.25 -0.41
CA TYR A 50 0.78 -13.46 -0.70
C TYR A 50 2.30 -13.30 -0.65
N ARG A 51 2.84 -12.06 -0.61
CA ARG A 51 4.28 -11.81 -0.48
C ARG A 51 4.81 -12.07 0.92
N SER A 52 4.03 -11.81 1.95
CA SER A 52 4.50 -11.87 3.35
C SER A 52 3.40 -12.12 4.37
N ARG A 53 2.23 -11.51 4.19
CA ARG A 53 1.06 -11.59 5.06
C ARG A 53 -0.05 -12.38 4.37
N ASP A 54 0.19 -13.68 4.19
CA ASP A 54 -0.76 -14.57 3.52
C ASP A 54 -1.87 -15.04 4.48
N TYR A 55 -2.74 -14.11 4.83
CA TYR A 55 -3.91 -14.30 5.70
C TYR A 55 -4.92 -13.17 5.50
N GLU A 56 -6.16 -13.35 5.97
CA GLU A 56 -7.23 -12.36 5.81
C GLU A 56 -6.84 -11.01 6.44
N GLY A 57 -7.00 -9.91 5.71
CA GLY A 57 -6.57 -8.58 6.14
C GLY A 57 -5.08 -8.32 5.97
N GLY A 58 -4.30 -9.28 5.47
CA GLY A 58 -2.87 -9.13 5.24
C GLY A 58 -2.54 -8.03 4.23
N LEU A 59 -3.39 -7.82 3.22
CA LEU A 59 -3.23 -6.70 2.29
C LEU A 59 -3.45 -5.34 2.97
N LEU A 60 -4.51 -5.22 3.75
CA LEU A 60 -4.83 -4.01 4.51
C LEU A 60 -3.68 -3.65 5.47
N GLU A 61 -3.16 -4.65 6.19
CA GLU A 61 -2.03 -4.48 7.10
C GLU A 61 -0.75 -4.04 6.36
N THR A 62 -0.42 -4.67 5.22
CA THR A 62 0.71 -4.24 4.39
C THR A 62 0.53 -2.78 3.94
N THR A 63 -0.66 -2.40 3.48
CA THR A 63 -0.93 -1.04 3.00
C THR A 63 -0.79 0.01 4.10
N ALA A 64 -1.36 -0.24 5.28
CA ALA A 64 -1.22 0.64 6.45
C ALA A 64 0.25 0.80 6.88
N SER A 65 1.01 -0.31 6.90
CA SER A 65 2.44 -0.29 7.20
C SER A 65 3.23 0.54 6.20
N LEU A 66 2.97 0.34 4.90
CA LEU A 66 3.66 1.07 3.84
C LEU A 66 3.35 2.57 3.85
N VAL A 67 2.09 2.97 4.12
CA VAL A 67 1.72 4.38 4.30
C VAL A 67 2.54 5.00 5.43
N SER A 68 2.61 4.34 6.58
CA SER A 68 3.36 4.82 7.74
C SER A 68 4.86 4.93 7.43
N LEU A 69 5.44 3.91 6.81
CA LEU A 69 6.85 3.92 6.41
C LEU A 69 7.17 5.00 5.37
N SER A 70 6.25 5.28 4.43
CA SER A 70 6.41 6.37 3.47
C SER A 70 6.45 7.73 4.14
N LEU A 71 5.59 7.99 5.13
CA LEU A 71 5.60 9.23 5.89
C LEU A 71 6.94 9.39 6.65
N CYS A 72 7.40 8.35 7.35
CA CYS A 72 8.70 8.39 8.01
C CYS A 72 9.87 8.58 7.04
N THR A 73 9.77 8.03 5.82
CA THR A 73 10.79 8.22 4.78
C THR A 73 10.83 9.66 4.29
N TYR A 74 9.66 10.28 4.12
CA TYR A 74 9.53 11.67 3.70
C TYR A 74 10.15 12.64 4.70
N ASP A 75 10.00 12.38 6.01
CA ASP A 75 10.62 13.21 7.05
C ASP A 75 12.15 13.28 6.93
N ASN A 76 12.79 12.29 6.29
CA ASN A 76 14.23 12.23 6.06
C ASN A 76 14.65 12.71 4.66
N TYR A 77 13.73 12.67 3.69
CA TYR A 77 14.00 12.95 2.27
C TYR A 77 12.83 13.76 1.66
N PRO A 78 12.69 15.05 2.05
CA PRO A 78 11.54 15.88 1.69
C PRO A 78 11.45 16.22 0.19
N GLU A 79 12.50 15.97 -0.59
CA GLU A 79 12.55 16.17 -2.04
C GLU A 79 11.76 15.11 -2.81
N ILE A 80 11.46 13.97 -2.18
CA ILE A 80 10.68 12.91 -2.79
C ILE A 80 9.22 13.35 -2.93
N ASP A 81 8.60 13.02 -4.06
CA ASP A 81 7.16 13.22 -4.26
C ASP A 81 6.32 12.26 -3.41
N ILE A 82 6.15 12.60 -2.13
CA ILE A 82 5.41 11.78 -1.16
C ILE A 82 3.95 11.61 -1.55
N ASP A 83 3.34 12.62 -2.16
CA ASP A 83 1.96 12.54 -2.65
C ASP A 83 1.83 11.42 -3.69
N LEU A 84 2.79 11.32 -4.62
CA LEU A 84 2.82 10.25 -5.62
C LEU A 84 3.02 8.87 -4.97
N ILE A 85 3.93 8.75 -3.99
CA ILE A 85 4.22 7.48 -3.30
C ILE A 85 3.01 7.00 -2.50
N LEU A 86 2.40 7.86 -1.68
CA LEU A 86 1.21 7.53 -0.90
C LEU A 86 0.07 7.10 -1.82
N THR A 87 -0.13 7.84 -2.91
CA THR A 87 -1.15 7.50 -3.91
C THR A 87 -0.86 6.16 -4.57
N ALA A 88 0.38 5.90 -4.95
CA ALA A 88 0.79 4.63 -5.53
C ALA A 88 0.58 3.45 -4.57
N ILE A 89 0.87 3.61 -3.27
CA ILE A 89 0.67 2.56 -2.25
C ILE A 89 -0.82 2.26 -2.05
N ILE A 90 -1.65 3.29 -1.92
CA ILE A 90 -3.09 3.10 -1.72
C ILE A 90 -3.71 2.50 -2.98
N MET A 91 -3.39 3.01 -4.17
CA MET A 91 -3.84 2.45 -5.44
C MET A 91 -3.32 1.03 -5.67
N TYR A 92 -2.13 0.70 -5.17
CA TYR A 92 -1.59 -0.66 -5.25
C TYR A 92 -2.47 -1.67 -4.51
N ALA A 93 -3.03 -1.28 -3.37
CA ALA A 93 -3.98 -2.09 -2.62
C ALA A 93 -5.32 -2.21 -3.35
N ILE A 94 -5.88 -1.06 -3.79
CA ILE A 94 -7.15 -1.00 -4.53
C ILE A 94 -7.06 -1.86 -5.78
N CYS A 95 -6.02 -1.71 -6.59
CA CYS A 95 -5.87 -2.47 -7.84
C CYS A 95 -5.74 -3.99 -7.65
N LYS A 96 -5.43 -4.47 -6.45
CA LYS A 96 -5.48 -5.92 -6.15
C LYS A 96 -6.90 -6.45 -5.92
N THR A 97 -7.89 -5.58 -5.73
CA THR A 97 -9.31 -5.98 -5.61
C THR A 97 -10.06 -5.97 -6.94
N PHE A 98 -9.44 -5.47 -8.01
CA PHE A 98 -10.02 -5.35 -9.34
C PHE A 98 -9.19 -6.11 -10.37
N THR A 99 -9.74 -6.30 -11.57
CA THR A 99 -8.98 -6.79 -12.71
C THR A 99 -7.95 -5.76 -13.16
N LYS A 100 -6.90 -6.21 -13.88
CA LYS A 100 -5.89 -5.31 -14.44
C LYS A 100 -6.47 -4.26 -15.39
N LYS A 101 -7.52 -4.61 -16.13
CA LYS A 101 -8.20 -3.70 -17.06
C LYS A 101 -8.92 -2.61 -16.30
N GLU A 102 -9.74 -2.96 -15.31
CA GLU A 102 -10.43 -1.99 -14.46
C GLU A 102 -9.45 -1.06 -13.75
N CYS A 103 -8.41 -1.63 -13.13
CA CYS A 103 -7.36 -0.84 -12.49
C CYS A 103 -6.72 0.15 -13.48
N TYR A 104 -6.40 -0.29 -14.71
CA TYR A 104 -5.81 0.59 -15.71
C TYR A 104 -6.76 1.73 -16.10
N GLU A 105 -8.05 1.45 -16.29
CA GLU A 105 -9.04 2.48 -16.58
C GLU A 105 -9.15 3.54 -15.48
N PHE A 106 -8.96 3.16 -14.21
CA PHE A 106 -8.95 4.12 -13.10
C PHE A 106 -7.75 5.06 -13.11
N VAL A 107 -6.59 4.61 -13.62
CA VAL A 107 -5.32 5.34 -13.51
C VAL A 107 -4.74 5.82 -14.84
N LYS A 108 -5.37 5.52 -15.98
CA LYS A 108 -4.83 5.85 -17.32
C LYS A 108 -4.55 7.35 -17.51
N ASP A 109 -5.35 8.20 -16.86
CA ASP A 109 -5.21 9.66 -16.89
C ASP A 109 -4.14 10.18 -15.90
N TYR A 110 -3.55 9.27 -15.12
CA TYR A 110 -2.48 9.51 -14.13
C TYR A 110 -1.24 8.73 -14.56
N SER A 111 -0.69 9.08 -15.72
CA SER A 111 0.41 8.36 -16.38
C SER A 111 1.61 8.08 -15.47
N GLU A 112 1.89 8.95 -14.49
CA GLU A 112 2.96 8.79 -13.51
C GLU A 112 2.71 7.66 -12.49
N LEU A 113 1.46 7.28 -12.22
CA LEU A 113 1.11 6.17 -11.33
C LEU A 113 1.24 4.82 -12.04
N VAL A 114 1.04 4.79 -13.35
CA VAL A 114 1.00 3.57 -14.15
C VAL A 114 2.26 2.70 -13.95
N PRO A 115 3.50 3.25 -13.95
CA PRO A 115 4.71 2.47 -13.68
C PRO A 115 4.76 1.79 -12.31
N PHE A 116 4.08 2.32 -11.29
CA PHE A 116 4.04 1.73 -9.94
C PHE A 116 3.17 0.47 -9.92
N LEU A 117 2.05 0.53 -10.63
CA LEU A 117 1.01 -0.51 -10.64
C LEU A 117 1.26 -1.58 -11.72
N PHE A 118 1.89 -1.19 -12.84
CA PHE A 118 2.09 -2.03 -14.02
C PHE A 118 3.58 -2.12 -14.39
N LYS A 119 4.30 -3.07 -13.79
CA LYS A 119 5.75 -3.26 -13.96
C LYS A 119 6.24 -3.32 -15.41
N LYS A 120 5.45 -3.91 -16.34
CA LYS A 120 5.82 -4.02 -17.77
C LYS A 120 5.93 -2.67 -18.48
N GLN A 121 5.39 -1.60 -17.91
CA GLN A 121 5.39 -0.26 -18.49
C GLN A 121 6.48 0.65 -17.91
N ARG A 122 7.37 0.11 -17.06
CA ARG A 122 8.51 0.85 -16.51
C ARG A 122 9.59 1.03 -17.58
N LYS A 123 9.83 2.27 -18.04
CA LYS A 123 10.90 2.59 -19.00
C LYS A 123 12.26 2.82 -18.33
N LYS A 124 12.32 3.46 -17.16
CA LYS A 124 13.50 3.62 -16.28
C LYS A 124 13.02 3.80 -14.82
N PRO A 125 13.77 3.36 -13.78
CA PRO A 125 13.40 3.62 -12.40
C PRO A 125 13.55 5.12 -12.09
N SER A 126 12.49 5.75 -11.58
CA SER A 126 12.57 7.05 -10.93
C SER A 126 13.02 6.89 -9.48
N LEU A 127 13.35 8.01 -8.82
CA LEU A 127 13.64 8.02 -7.39
C LEU A 127 12.45 7.46 -6.60
N GLU A 128 11.24 7.91 -6.91
CA GLU A 128 10.00 7.48 -6.25
C GLU A 128 9.71 5.99 -6.48
N LEU A 129 9.94 5.48 -7.70
CA LEU A 129 9.82 4.05 -7.99
C LEU A 129 10.83 3.22 -7.19
N THR A 130 12.04 3.74 -7.03
CA THR A 130 13.09 3.09 -6.24
C THR A 130 12.70 3.02 -4.77
N VAL A 131 12.20 4.13 -4.22
CA VAL A 131 11.72 4.23 -2.83
C VAL A 131 10.53 3.31 -2.62
N PHE A 132 9.52 3.35 -3.50
CA PHE A 132 8.35 2.50 -3.44
C PHE A 132 8.70 1.00 -3.42
N ASP A 133 9.55 0.55 -4.34
CA ASP A 133 9.98 -0.85 -4.37
C ASP A 133 10.83 -1.22 -3.14
N ALA A 134 11.65 -0.30 -2.63
CA ALA A 134 12.45 -0.50 -1.43
C ALA A 134 11.57 -0.65 -0.18
N LEU A 135 10.55 0.20 -0.02
CA LEU A 135 9.59 0.14 1.09
C LEU A 135 8.85 -1.20 1.13
N ILE A 136 8.34 -1.67 -0.01
CA ILE A 136 7.68 -2.97 -0.14
C ILE A 136 8.61 -4.11 0.29
N LYS A 137 9.86 -4.09 -0.18
CA LYS A 137 10.84 -5.14 0.17
C LYS A 137 11.22 -5.06 1.64
N PHE A 138 11.37 -3.87 2.18
CA PHE A 138 11.74 -3.62 3.57
C PHE A 138 10.65 -4.13 4.52
N ASP A 139 9.40 -3.70 4.34
CA ASP A 139 8.26 -4.14 5.14
C ASP A 139 8.12 -5.68 5.14
N ALA A 140 8.16 -6.31 3.96
CA ALA A 140 8.07 -7.76 3.85
C ALA A 140 9.21 -8.48 4.59
N LYS A 141 10.45 -7.99 4.48
CA LYS A 141 11.62 -8.57 5.20
C LYS A 141 11.45 -8.46 6.71
N ILE A 142 11.03 -7.29 7.22
CA ILE A 142 10.82 -7.07 8.64
C ILE A 142 9.70 -7.98 9.16
N PHE A 143 8.56 -8.05 8.46
CA PHE A 143 7.45 -8.92 8.85
C PHE A 143 7.88 -10.39 8.94
N LEU A 144 8.54 -10.92 7.92
CA LEU A 144 9.00 -12.30 7.89
C LEU A 144 9.98 -12.62 9.04
N ALA A 145 10.91 -11.70 9.33
CA ALA A 145 11.85 -11.84 10.44
C ALA A 145 11.14 -11.84 11.80
N LEU A 146 10.17 -10.94 12.01
CA LEU A 146 9.37 -10.88 13.23
C LEU A 146 8.50 -12.13 13.40
N ASN A 147 7.87 -12.60 12.33
CA ASN A 147 7.05 -13.81 12.36
C ASN A 147 7.88 -15.05 12.71
N LYS A 148 9.10 -15.17 12.17
CA LYS A 148 10.05 -16.23 12.55
C LYS A 148 10.39 -16.18 14.04
N LYS A 149 10.61 -14.99 14.61
CA LYS A 149 10.85 -14.80 16.05
C LYS A 149 9.64 -15.19 16.89
N ARG A 150 8.42 -14.81 16.48
CA ARG A 150 7.16 -15.16 17.17
C ARG A 150 6.93 -16.67 17.21
N LYS A 151 7.12 -17.37 16.09
CA LYS A 151 7.00 -18.84 16.02
C LYS A 151 8.00 -19.54 16.93
N LYS A 152 9.26 -19.09 16.98
CA LYS A 152 10.27 -19.65 17.89
C LYS A 152 9.88 -19.52 19.37
N LYS A 153 9.26 -18.40 19.76
CA LYS A 153 8.80 -18.17 21.15
C LYS A 153 7.57 -19.00 21.54
N GLN A 154 6.85 -19.60 20.60
CA GLN A 154 5.68 -20.45 20.89
C GLN A 154 6.06 -21.93 21.05
N ILE A 155 7.29 -22.31 20.68
CA ILE A 155 7.79 -23.69 20.72
C ILE A 155 8.64 -23.94 21.98
N ASN A 156 9.09 -22.87 22.64
CA ASN A 156 9.80 -22.90 23.92
C ASN A 156 8.86 -22.44 25.05
#